data_AF-A0A8K0KFP1-F1
#
_entry.id   AF-A0A8K0KFP1-F1
#
_cell.length_a   1.000
_cell.length_b   1.000
_cell.length_c   1.000
_cell.angle_alpha   90.00
_cell.angle_beta   90.00
_cell.angle_gamma   90.00
#
_symmetry.space_group_name_H-M   'P 1'
#
loop_
_entity.id
_entity.type
_entity.pdbx_description
1 polymer ?
#
loop_
_entity_poly.entity_id
_entity_poly.type
_entity_poly.pdbx_seq_one_letter_code
_entity_poly.pdbx_strand_id
1 'polypeptide(L)'
;MCYMIEGGGSKTMAKAKSWIYKHSDSSHKLLRMLTDVTVKYLVEQVLNGAQMLQVFESNAEYLGQEQFEEFCIPYLRNICEKVKEEVLRQGGFSVPMTIFAKGAHYSLKKL
;
A
#
# COMPACT_ATOMS: atom_id res chain seq x y z
N MET A 1 6.09 1.49 -5.29
CA MET A 1 6.48 2.63 -6.15
C MET A 1 7.92 3.07 -5.93
N CYS A 2 8.36 3.38 -4.69
CA CYS A 2 9.68 3.96 -4.42
C CYS A 2 10.84 3.24 -5.13
N TYR A 3 10.97 1.91 -4.98
CA TYR A 3 12.03 1.14 -5.65
C TYR A 3 12.02 1.23 -7.18
N MET A 4 10.83 1.32 -7.80
CA MET A 4 10.70 1.43 -9.26
C MET A 4 11.22 2.78 -9.77
N ILE A 5 11.03 3.85 -9.00
CA ILE A 5 11.50 5.20 -9.34
C ILE A 5 12.98 5.39 -8.95
N GLU A 6 13.40 4.83 -7.83
CA GLU A 6 14.78 4.89 -7.37
C GLU A 6 15.73 4.07 -8.27
N GLY A 7 15.23 2.96 -8.81
CA GLY A 7 16.00 1.94 -9.54
C GLY A 7 16.66 0.89 -8.62
N GLY A 8 16.33 0.88 -7.33
CA GLY A 8 16.93 0.01 -6.33
C GLY A 8 16.74 0.56 -4.90
N GLY A 9 17.46 -0.01 -3.94
CA GLY A 9 17.47 0.48 -2.56
C GLY A 9 18.01 1.91 -2.46
N SER A 10 17.43 2.72 -1.58
CA SER A 10 17.81 4.12 -1.39
C SER A 10 17.81 4.46 0.11
N LYS A 11 18.79 5.24 0.56
CA LYS A 11 18.85 5.70 1.97
C LYS A 11 17.94 6.91 2.22
N THR A 12 17.56 7.63 1.16
CA THR A 12 16.90 8.93 1.26
C THR A 12 15.56 9.00 0.53
N MET A 13 15.30 8.07 -0.39
CA MET A 13 14.14 8.07 -1.28
C MET A 13 13.96 9.41 -2.03
N ALA A 14 15.06 10.08 -2.37
CA ALA A 14 15.03 11.43 -2.93
C ALA A 14 14.38 11.50 -4.33
N LYS A 15 14.60 10.51 -5.20
CA LYS A 15 13.99 10.48 -6.54
C LYS A 15 12.49 10.22 -6.41
N ALA A 16 12.10 9.26 -5.57
CA ALA A 16 10.69 8.95 -5.33
C ALA A 16 9.93 10.16 -4.74
N LYS A 17 10.52 10.88 -3.79
CA LYS A 17 9.95 12.12 -3.26
C LYS A 17 9.83 13.19 -4.33
N SER A 18 10.89 13.45 -5.12
CA SER A 18 10.81 14.44 -6.20
C SER A 18 9.76 14.06 -7.25
N TRP A 19 9.61 12.77 -7.52
CA TRP A 19 8.66 12.23 -8.49
C TRP A 19 7.21 12.52 -8.10
N ILE A 20 6.79 12.24 -6.86
CA ILE A 20 5.39 12.47 -6.45
C ILE A 20 4.99 13.96 -6.57
N TYR A 21 5.93 14.88 -6.32
CA TYR A 21 5.68 16.32 -6.53
C TYR A 21 5.58 16.70 -8.01
N LYS A 22 6.45 16.15 -8.86
CA LYS A 22 6.52 16.53 -10.29
C LYS A 22 5.47 15.81 -11.14
N HIS A 23 5.03 14.64 -10.71
CA HIS A 23 4.25 13.70 -11.51
C HIS A 23 3.14 13.05 -10.67
N SER A 24 2.35 13.87 -9.95
CA SER A 24 1.28 13.37 -9.06
C SER A 24 0.28 12.45 -9.79
N ASP A 25 -0.25 12.86 -10.94
CA ASP A 25 -1.20 12.03 -11.71
C ASP A 25 -0.62 10.66 -12.12
N SER A 26 0.65 10.66 -12.55
CA SER A 26 1.35 9.42 -12.91
C SER A 26 1.60 8.54 -11.69
N SER A 27 1.90 9.16 -10.54
CA SER A 27 2.05 8.47 -9.26
C SER A 27 0.74 7.80 -8.87
N HIS A 28 -0.38 8.51 -8.94
CA HIS A 28 -1.69 7.95 -8.65
C HIS A 28 -2.08 6.82 -9.61
N LYS A 29 -1.75 6.95 -10.90
CA LYS A 29 -1.97 5.87 -11.89
C LYS A 29 -1.15 4.63 -11.54
N LEU A 30 0.12 4.79 -11.19
CA LEU A 30 0.99 3.68 -10.80
C LEU A 30 0.52 3.03 -9.50
N LEU A 31 0.17 3.82 -8.49
CA LEU A 31 -0.33 3.31 -7.21
C LEU A 31 -1.64 2.53 -7.39
N ARG A 32 -2.56 2.97 -8.26
CA ARG A 32 -3.76 2.18 -8.60
C ARG A 32 -3.41 0.82 -9.19
N MET A 33 -2.50 0.78 -10.17
CA MET A 33 -2.07 -0.49 -10.77
C MET A 33 -1.42 -1.42 -9.74
N LEU A 34 -0.58 -0.87 -8.86
CA LEU A 34 0.04 -1.64 -7.78
C LEU A 34 -1.02 -2.17 -6.81
N THR A 35 -1.98 -1.34 -6.39
CA THR A 35 -3.11 -1.76 -5.55
C THR A 35 -3.86 -2.93 -6.17
N ASP A 36 -4.23 -2.86 -7.45
CA ASP A 36 -5.00 -3.93 -8.10
C ASP A 36 -4.21 -5.25 -8.15
N VAL A 37 -2.89 -5.20 -8.38
CA VAL A 37 -2.04 -6.40 -8.36
C VAL A 37 -1.86 -6.93 -6.94
N THR A 38 -1.66 -6.04 -5.95
CA THR A 38 -1.53 -6.41 -4.53
C THR A 38 -2.80 -7.07 -4.01
N VAL A 39 -3.98 -6.55 -4.35
CA VAL A 39 -5.27 -7.17 -3.98
C VAL A 39 -5.35 -8.60 -4.49
N LYS A 40 -5.09 -8.82 -5.80
CA LYS A 40 -5.10 -10.16 -6.38
C LYS A 40 -4.12 -11.09 -5.65
N TYR A 41 -2.90 -10.63 -5.40
CA TYR A 41 -1.89 -11.42 -4.73
C TYR A 41 -2.28 -11.82 -3.29
N LEU A 42 -2.90 -10.90 -2.54
CA LEU A 42 -3.33 -11.16 -1.16
C LEU A 42 -4.57 -12.06 -1.10
N VAL A 43 -5.52 -11.91 -2.03
CA VAL A 43 -6.68 -12.81 -2.15
C VAL A 43 -6.21 -14.24 -2.35
N GLU A 44 -5.30 -14.46 -3.31
CA GLU A 44 -4.76 -15.80 -3.58
C GLU A 44 -4.07 -16.40 -2.35
N GLN A 45 -3.34 -15.60 -1.56
CA GLN A 45 -2.75 -16.09 -0.32
C GLN A 45 -3.82 -16.62 0.65
N VAL A 46 -4.94 -15.92 0.81
CA VAL A 46 -6.02 -16.35 1.70
C VAL A 46 -6.69 -17.62 1.17
N LEU A 47 -6.99 -17.67 -0.13
CA LEU A 47 -7.56 -18.86 -0.76
C LEU A 47 -6.64 -20.09 -0.66
N ASN A 48 -5.32 -19.86 -0.57
CA ASN A 48 -4.32 -20.91 -0.36
C ASN A 48 -3.97 -21.13 1.13
N GLY A 49 -4.79 -20.63 2.06
CA GLY A 49 -4.73 -20.99 3.47
C GLY A 49 -4.04 -19.98 4.40
N ALA A 50 -3.66 -18.79 3.91
CA ALA A 50 -3.20 -17.74 4.81
C ALA A 50 -4.34 -17.31 5.75
N GLN A 51 -4.12 -17.40 7.06
CA GLN A 51 -5.13 -17.13 8.09
C GLN A 51 -5.08 -15.69 8.61
N MET A 52 -4.07 -14.92 8.21
CA MET A 52 -3.87 -13.51 8.52
C MET A 52 -2.99 -12.90 7.45
N LEU A 53 -3.22 -11.62 7.12
CA LEU A 53 -2.39 -10.86 6.19
C LEU A 53 -1.75 -9.66 6.89
N GLN A 54 -0.56 -9.28 6.43
CA GLN A 54 0.09 -8.03 6.84
C GLN A 54 0.58 -7.27 5.61
N VAL A 55 0.18 -6.00 5.49
CA VAL A 55 0.64 -5.08 4.44
C VAL A 55 1.75 -4.21 5.02
N PHE A 56 2.90 -4.20 4.37
CA PHE A 56 4.06 -3.40 4.77
C PHE A 56 4.16 -2.15 3.91
N GLU A 57 4.01 -0.98 4.53
CA GLU A 57 4.41 0.31 3.97
C GLU A 57 5.70 0.77 4.66
N SER A 58 6.81 0.16 4.24
CA SER A 58 8.12 0.36 4.87
C SER A 58 8.74 1.73 4.56
N ASN A 59 8.25 2.43 3.54
CA ASN A 59 8.82 3.71 3.11
C ASN A 59 8.06 4.93 3.64
N ALA A 60 7.04 4.73 4.49
CA ALA A 60 6.26 5.85 5.04
C ALA A 60 7.10 6.83 5.85
N GLU A 61 8.21 6.39 6.44
CA GLU A 61 9.14 7.23 7.21
C GLU A 61 9.74 8.38 6.38
N TYR A 62 9.74 8.24 5.05
CA TYR A 62 10.24 9.25 4.13
C TYR A 62 9.18 10.27 3.71
N LEU A 63 7.92 10.07 4.08
CA LEU A 63 6.82 10.96 3.74
C LEU A 63 6.45 11.84 4.94
N GLY A 64 6.07 13.09 4.66
CA GLY A 64 5.36 13.93 5.61
C GLY A 64 3.89 13.53 5.67
N GLN A 65 3.15 14.15 6.60
CA GLN A 65 1.76 13.84 6.85
C GLN A 65 0.88 13.93 5.59
N GLU A 66 0.92 15.06 4.89
CA GLU A 66 0.11 15.28 3.70
C GLU A 66 0.43 14.28 2.60
N GLN A 67 1.71 13.98 2.36
CA GLN A 67 2.10 13.03 1.32
C GLN A 67 1.68 11.60 1.67
N PHE A 68 1.75 11.20 2.94
CA PHE A 68 1.26 9.89 3.37
C PHE A 68 -0.26 9.79 3.21
N GLU A 69 -0.99 10.84 3.57
CA GLU A 69 -2.44 10.93 3.41
C GLU A 69 -2.88 10.88 1.95
N GLU A 70 -2.13 11.49 1.04
CA GLU A 70 -2.46 11.50 -0.40
C GLU A 70 -2.03 10.19 -1.11
N PHE A 71 -0.79 9.74 -0.87
CA PHE A 71 -0.16 8.68 -1.67
C PHE A 71 -0.15 7.30 -1.01
N CYS A 72 -0.54 7.16 0.25
CA CYS A 72 -0.59 5.87 0.95
C CYS A 72 -1.99 5.51 1.44
N ILE A 73 -2.63 6.36 2.25
CA ILE A 73 -3.88 6.00 2.95
C ILE A 73 -4.99 5.49 2.01
N PRO A 74 -5.32 6.17 0.90
CA PRO A 74 -6.43 5.73 0.03
C PRO A 74 -6.17 4.34 -0.54
N TYR A 75 -4.91 4.04 -0.86
CA TYR A 75 -4.50 2.78 -1.44
C TYR A 75 -4.46 1.65 -0.41
N LEU A 76 -3.99 1.93 0.80
CA LEU A 76 -3.98 0.95 1.90
C LEU A 76 -5.42 0.56 2.30
N ARG A 77 -6.32 1.54 2.41
CA ARG A 77 -7.75 1.28 2.66
C ARG A 77 -8.38 0.45 1.56
N ASN A 78 -8.14 0.83 0.30
CA ASN A 78 -8.65 0.11 -0.86
C ASN A 78 -8.15 -1.35 -0.92
N ILE A 79 -6.88 -1.59 -0.56
CA ILE A 79 -6.35 -2.95 -0.42
C ILE A 79 -7.16 -3.75 0.62
N CYS A 80 -7.34 -3.21 1.83
CA CYS A 80 -8.07 -3.91 2.89
C CYS A 80 -9.53 -4.21 2.52
N GLU A 81 -10.23 -3.23 1.95
CA GLU A 81 -11.63 -3.35 1.53
C GLU A 81 -11.77 -4.39 0.41
N LYS A 82 -11.02 -4.22 -0.70
CA LYS A 82 -11.13 -5.11 -1.85
C LYS A 82 -10.68 -6.54 -1.55
N VAL A 83 -9.62 -6.74 -0.76
CA VAL A 83 -9.19 -8.10 -0.38
C VAL A 83 -10.31 -8.81 0.36
N LYS A 84 -10.94 -8.14 1.34
CA LYS A 84 -12.06 -8.72 2.09
C LYS A 84 -13.24 -9.06 1.18
N GLU A 85 -13.66 -8.12 0.33
CA GLU A 85 -14.76 -8.32 -0.62
C GLU A 85 -14.49 -9.48 -1.57
N GLU A 86 -13.30 -9.50 -2.16
CA GLU A 86 -12.94 -10.46 -3.20
C GLU A 86 -12.74 -11.87 -2.65
N VAL A 87 -12.13 -12.01 -1.46
CA VAL A 87 -12.04 -13.30 -0.77
C VAL A 87 -13.43 -13.88 -0.51
N LEU A 88 -14.37 -13.08 0.00
CA LEU A 88 -15.73 -13.53 0.26
C LEU A 88 -16.47 -13.89 -1.04
N ARG A 89 -16.28 -13.09 -2.10
CA ARG A 89 -16.86 -13.35 -3.43
C ARG A 89 -16.39 -14.69 -4.02
N GLN A 90 -15.17 -15.11 -3.72
CA GLN A 90 -14.59 -16.36 -4.18
C GLN A 90 -14.81 -17.55 -3.22
N GLY A 91 -15.67 -17.39 -2.20
CA GLY A 91 -16.00 -18.47 -1.26
C GLY A 91 -14.94 -18.73 -0.19
N GLY A 92 -13.96 -17.85 -0.05
CA GLY A 92 -13.04 -17.83 1.09
C GLY A 92 -13.68 -17.25 2.35
N PHE A 93 -12.89 -17.14 3.42
CA PHE A 93 -13.33 -16.56 4.69
C PHE A 93 -12.55 -15.28 5.00
N SER A 94 -13.20 -14.34 5.68
CA SER A 94 -12.54 -13.10 6.11
C SER A 94 -11.41 -13.43 7.10
N VAL A 95 -10.22 -12.91 6.83
CA VAL A 95 -9.05 -13.01 7.72
C VAL A 95 -8.69 -11.65 8.33
N PRO A 96 -8.07 -11.61 9.52
CA PRO A 96 -7.50 -10.38 10.05
C PRO A 96 -6.45 -9.81 9.11
N MET A 97 -6.43 -8.48 8.98
CA MET A 97 -5.44 -7.75 8.21
C MET A 97 -4.80 -6.67 9.08
N THR A 98 -3.47 -6.62 9.08
CA THR A 98 -2.70 -5.58 9.78
C THR A 98 -1.93 -4.73 8.78
N ILE A 99 -1.85 -3.43 9.03
CA ILE A 99 -0.99 -2.52 8.28
C ILE A 99 0.21 -2.16 9.17
N PHE A 100 1.41 -2.36 8.65
CA PHE A 100 2.64 -1.85 9.25
C PHE A 100 3.20 -0.72 8.40
N ALA A 101 3.05 0.52 8.86
CA ALA A 101 3.59 1.71 8.23
C ALA A 101 4.75 2.29 9.05
N LYS A 102 5.99 2.04 8.61
CA LYS A 102 7.19 2.42 9.39
C LYS A 102 7.28 3.94 9.46
N GLY A 103 7.41 4.50 10.67
CA GLY A 103 7.57 5.94 10.87
C GLY A 103 6.31 6.78 10.70
N ALA A 104 5.17 6.19 10.30
CA ALA A 104 3.91 6.90 10.03
C ALA A 104 3.03 7.17 11.27
N HIS A 105 3.63 7.23 12.46
CA HIS A 105 2.92 7.36 13.75
C HIS A 105 1.95 8.55 13.82
N TYR A 106 2.24 9.65 13.10
CA TYR A 106 1.39 10.82 12.99
C TYR A 106 0.04 10.55 12.27
N SER A 107 -0.05 9.49 11.47
CA SER A 107 -1.23 9.16 10.65
C SER A 107 -2.13 8.08 11.26
N LEU A 108 -1.84 7.59 12.46
CA LEU A 108 -2.56 6.46 13.08
C LEU A 108 -4.07 6.67 13.18
N LYS A 109 -4.55 7.91 13.37
CA LYS A 109 -5.99 8.21 13.46
C LYS A 109 -6.72 8.16 12.12
N LYS A 110 -5.97 8.14 11.01
CA LYS A 110 -6.48 8.20 9.63
C LYS A 110 -6.29 6.88 8.87
N LEU A 111 -5.61 5.90 9.46
CA LEU A 111 -5.61 4.51 8.99
C LEU A 111 -6.88 3.81 9.46
#